data_AF-A0A0N7F5W8-F1
#
_entry.id   AF-A0A0N7F5W8-F1
#
_cell.length_a   1.000
_cell.length_b   1.000
_cell.length_c   1.000
_cell.angle_alpha   90.00
_cell.angle_beta   90.00
_cell.angle_gamma   90.00
#
_symmetry.space_group_name_H-M   'P 1'
#
loop_
_entity.id
_entity.type
_entity.pdbx_description
1 polymer ?
#
loop_
_entity_poly.entity_id
_entity_poly.type
_entity_poly.pdbx_seq_one_letter_code
_entity_poly.pdbx_strand_id
1 'polypeptide(L)'
;MTAKQLDEWLKSDESKSVGDKSDGESTGHASGRHIVKLLGKSRDDLTDGDYAHMRKVVGYVHRHLAQRPSGDVEDSRWRYSLMNWGHDPLKS
;
A
#
# COMPACT_ATOMS: atom_id res chain seq x y z
N MET A 1 8.00 -0.44 3.91
CA MET A 1 8.69 0.43 2.93
C MET A 1 8.87 1.82 3.52
N THR A 2 9.94 2.53 3.16
CA THR A 2 10.08 3.96 3.53
C THR A 2 9.18 4.84 2.67
N ALA A 3 8.96 6.11 3.08
CA ALA A 3 8.17 7.06 2.31
C ALA A 3 8.70 7.22 0.88
N LYS A 4 10.03 7.32 0.72
CA LYS A 4 10.69 7.44 -0.58
C LYS A 4 10.46 6.20 -1.45
N GLN A 5 10.66 5.00 -0.90
CA GLN A 5 10.45 3.76 -1.64
C GLN A 5 9.00 3.61 -2.11
N LEU A 6 8.04 3.97 -1.26
CA LEU A 6 6.63 3.91 -1.60
C LEU A 6 6.26 4.96 -2.66
N ASP A 7 6.76 6.18 -2.55
CA ASP A 7 6.55 7.24 -3.56
C ASP A 7 7.11 6.86 -4.94
N GLU A 8 8.31 6.28 -4.98
CA GLU A 8 8.92 5.76 -6.21
C GLU A 8 8.10 4.60 -6.79
N TRP A 9 7.68 3.66 -5.94
CA TRP A 9 6.82 2.55 -6.34
C TRP A 9 5.51 3.03 -6.96
N LEU A 10 4.83 4.01 -6.34
CA LEU A 10 3.54 4.49 -6.81
C LEU A 10 3.60 5.14 -8.21
N LYS A 11 4.76 5.63 -8.62
CA LYS A 11 4.97 6.21 -9.96
C LYS A 11 5.05 5.16 -11.07
N SER A 12 5.32 3.89 -10.73
CA SER A 12 5.45 2.79 -11.68
C SER A 12 4.13 2.43 -12.35
N ASP A 13 4.21 1.75 -13.49
CA ASP A 13 3.01 1.29 -14.21
C ASP A 13 2.44 0.02 -13.57
N GLU A 14 3.30 -0.80 -12.97
CA GLU A 14 2.95 -1.98 -12.16
C GLU A 14 2.01 -1.57 -11.02
N SER A 15 2.39 -0.53 -10.26
CA SER A 15 1.55 0.05 -9.20
C SER A 15 0.17 0.48 -9.70
N LYS A 16 0.11 1.18 -10.84
CA LYS A 16 -1.13 1.67 -11.45
C LYS A 16 -1.99 0.56 -12.06
N SER A 17 -1.39 -0.60 -12.34
CA SER A 17 -2.05 -1.74 -13.01
C SER A 17 -2.85 -2.64 -12.06
N VAL A 18 -2.69 -2.48 -10.74
CA VAL A 18 -3.26 -3.39 -9.72
C VAL A 18 -4.26 -2.71 -8.76
N GLY A 19 -5.08 -3.55 -8.15
CA GLY A 19 -6.14 -3.15 -7.21
C GLY A 19 -7.50 -2.94 -7.89
N ASP A 20 -8.53 -2.82 -7.05
CA ASP A 20 -9.91 -2.61 -7.50
C ASP A 20 -10.10 -1.18 -8.02
N LYS A 21 -10.59 -1.07 -9.26
CA LYS A 21 -10.97 0.19 -9.91
C LYS A 21 -12.32 -0.01 -10.62
N SER A 22 -13.24 0.92 -10.43
CA SER A 22 -14.50 0.99 -11.19
C SER A 22 -14.36 1.95 -12.38
N ASP A 23 -13.70 3.09 -12.17
CA ASP A 23 -13.20 4.00 -13.21
C ASP A 23 -12.14 4.90 -12.56
N GLY A 24 -10.88 4.80 -13.00
CA GLY A 24 -9.77 5.60 -12.48
C GLY A 24 -8.80 4.88 -11.56
N GLU A 25 -8.30 5.58 -10.55
CA GLU A 25 -7.26 5.12 -9.63
C GLU A 25 -7.76 4.03 -8.69
N SER A 26 -6.93 3.00 -8.43
CA SER A 26 -7.30 1.94 -7.50
C SER A 26 -7.28 2.42 -6.04
N THR A 27 -8.14 1.81 -5.21
CA THR A 27 -8.19 2.13 -3.77
C THR A 27 -6.83 1.94 -3.09
N GLY A 28 -6.08 0.91 -3.49
CA GLY A 28 -4.74 0.65 -2.95
C GLY A 28 -3.76 1.74 -3.33
N HIS A 29 -3.72 2.14 -4.60
CA HIS A 29 -2.83 3.21 -5.06
C HIS A 29 -3.13 4.55 -4.34
N ALA A 30 -4.41 4.89 -4.19
CA ALA A 30 -4.84 6.08 -3.46
C ALA A 30 -4.43 6.00 -1.98
N SER A 31 -4.54 4.82 -1.37
CA SER A 31 -4.08 4.55 0.00
C SER A 31 -2.57 4.75 0.11
N GLY A 32 -1.78 4.25 -0.84
CA GLY A 32 -0.33 4.43 -0.88
C GLY A 32 0.07 5.90 -0.83
N ARG A 33 -0.57 6.76 -1.62
CA ARG A 33 -0.29 8.21 -1.58
C ARG A 33 -0.65 8.83 -0.23
N HIS A 34 -1.69 8.35 0.44
CA HIS A 34 -2.02 8.79 1.79
C HIS A 34 -0.94 8.35 2.79
N ILE A 35 -0.46 7.10 2.70
CA ILE A 35 0.64 6.60 3.54
C ILE A 35 1.90 7.45 3.36
N VAL A 36 2.26 7.83 2.13
CA VAL A 36 3.41 8.74 1.87
C VAL A 36 3.25 10.06 2.63
N LYS A 37 2.05 10.66 2.60
CA LYS A 37 1.75 11.89 3.37
C LYS A 37 1.86 11.66 4.88
N LEU A 38 1.33 10.55 5.39
CA LEU A 38 1.38 10.20 6.81
C LEU A 38 2.82 10.03 7.31
N LEU A 39 3.67 9.38 6.52
CA LEU A 39 5.08 9.19 6.87
C LEU A 39 5.87 10.50 6.93
N GLY A 40 5.35 11.59 6.37
CA GLY A 40 5.91 12.94 6.47
C GLY A 40 5.33 13.80 7.59
N LYS A 41 4.32 13.34 8.32
CA LYS A 41 3.71 14.07 9.43
C LYS A 41 4.48 13.85 10.73
N SER A 42 4.51 14.87 11.59
CA SER A 42 4.89 14.68 12.99
C SER A 42 3.76 13.97 13.74
N ARG A 43 4.05 13.43 14.94
CA ARG A 43 3.03 12.77 15.77
C ARG A 43 1.96 13.74 16.25
N ASP A 44 2.32 15.00 16.46
CA ASP A 44 1.41 16.04 16.95
C ASP A 44 0.45 16.53 15.85
N ASP A 45 0.79 16.29 14.57
CA ASP A 45 -0.06 16.60 13.42
C ASP A 45 -1.01 15.46 13.02
N LEU A 46 -0.98 14.33 13.74
CA LEU A 46 -1.83 13.18 13.46
C LEU A 46 -3.25 13.42 13.97
N THR A 47 -4.21 13.24 13.07
CA THR A 47 -5.64 13.33 13.33
C THR A 47 -6.25 11.95 13.57
N ASP A 48 -7.47 11.90 14.13
CA ASP A 48 -8.24 10.65 14.25
C ASP A 48 -8.46 9.95 12.90
N GLY A 49 -8.59 10.74 11.82
CA GLY A 49 -8.70 10.24 10.46
C GLY A 49 -7.42 9.54 9.99
N ASP A 50 -6.26 10.06 10.37
CA ASP A 50 -4.97 9.44 10.09
C ASP A 50 -4.85 8.09 10.82
N TYR A 51 -5.21 8.04 12.11
CA TYR A 51 -5.22 6.79 12.88
C TYR A 51 -6.24 5.77 12.35
N ALA A 52 -7.41 6.22 11.91
CA ALA A 52 -8.39 5.36 11.26
C ALA A 52 -7.83 4.78 9.94
N HIS A 53 -7.13 5.60 9.15
CA HIS A 53 -6.47 5.13 7.94
C HIS A 53 -5.37 4.12 8.24
N MET A 54 -4.50 4.36 9.23
CA MET A 54 -3.46 3.41 9.65
C MET A 54 -4.05 2.05 10.04
N ARG A 55 -5.15 2.04 10.82
CA ARG A 55 -5.86 0.80 11.17
C ARG A 55 -6.41 0.07 9.94
N LYS A 56 -6.95 0.81 8.97
CA LYS A 56 -7.40 0.25 7.69
C LYS A 56 -6.24 -0.41 6.94
N VAL A 57 -5.08 0.25 6.87
CA VAL A 57 -3.87 -0.25 6.21
C VAL A 57 -3.41 -1.55 6.86
N VAL A 58 -3.23 -1.58 8.18
CA VAL A 58 -2.82 -2.79 8.91
C VAL A 58 -3.80 -3.93 8.67
N GLY A 59 -5.11 -3.66 8.77
CA GLY A 59 -6.14 -4.66 8.54
C GLY A 59 -6.13 -5.21 7.10
N TYR A 60 -5.89 -4.35 6.10
CA TYR A 60 -5.75 -4.79 4.71
C TYR A 60 -4.53 -5.70 4.54
N VAL A 61 -3.36 -5.24 4.99
CA VAL A 61 -2.09 -5.97 4.87
C VAL A 61 -2.21 -7.36 5.48
N HIS A 62 -2.73 -7.49 6.71
CA HIS A 62 -2.89 -8.80 7.36
C HIS A 62 -3.81 -9.75 6.59
N ARG A 63 -4.98 -9.27 6.14
CA ARG A 63 -5.91 -10.11 5.37
C ARG A 63 -5.32 -10.54 4.03
N HIS A 64 -4.63 -9.64 3.36
CA HIS A 64 -4.08 -9.93 2.03
C HIS A 64 -2.83 -10.82 2.10
N LEU A 65 -2.00 -10.67 3.15
CA LEU A 65 -0.92 -11.61 3.44
C LEU A 65 -1.42 -13.04 3.66
N ALA A 66 -2.54 -13.21 4.36
CA ALA A 66 -3.15 -14.53 4.57
C ALA A 66 -3.65 -15.19 3.27
N GLN A 67 -3.79 -14.42 2.18
CA GLN A 67 -4.20 -14.88 0.85
C GLN A 67 -3.02 -15.11 -0.09
N ARG A 68 -1.80 -15.31 0.45
CA ARG A 68 -0.58 -15.52 -0.34
C ARG A 68 -0.76 -16.66 -1.36
N PRO A 69 -0.59 -16.40 -2.67
CA PRO A 69 -0.60 -17.45 -3.68
C PRO A 69 0.54 -18.45 -3.49
N SER A 70 0.34 -19.68 -3.94
CA SER A 70 1.41 -20.67 -4.05
C SER A 70 2.36 -20.32 -5.20
N GLY A 71 3.63 -20.67 -5.06
CA GLY A 71 4.65 -20.47 -6.09
C GLY A 71 5.41 -19.16 -5.94
N ASP A 72 6.07 -18.75 -7.03
CA ASP A 72 6.78 -17.47 -7.08
C ASP A 72 5.78 -16.31 -7.14
N VAL A 73 6.04 -15.31 -6.30
CA VAL A 73 5.18 -14.14 -6.10
C VAL A 73 5.91 -12.83 -6.42
N GLU A 74 7.16 -12.89 -6.88
CA GLU A 74 8.00 -11.71 -7.13
C GLU A 74 7.31 -10.68 -8.01
N ASP A 75 6.78 -11.10 -9.17
CA ASP A 75 6.10 -10.22 -10.13
C ASP A 75 4.58 -10.44 -10.15
N SER A 76 3.99 -10.61 -8.95
CA SER A 76 2.57 -10.94 -8.82
C SER A 76 1.71 -9.72 -8.49
N ARG A 77 0.46 -9.72 -9.00
CA ARG A 77 -0.58 -8.74 -8.63
C ARG A 77 -0.81 -8.70 -7.11
N TRP A 78 -0.63 -9.83 -6.42
CA TRP A 78 -0.74 -9.93 -4.97
C TRP A 78 0.33 -9.09 -4.26
N ARG A 79 1.60 -9.26 -4.64
CA ARG A 79 2.72 -8.48 -4.08
C ARG A 79 2.55 -7.01 -4.40
N TYR A 80 2.26 -6.68 -5.66
CA TYR A 80 2.10 -5.29 -6.10
C TYR A 80 0.96 -4.59 -5.36
N SER A 81 -0.13 -5.30 -5.08
CA SER A 81 -1.21 -4.76 -4.26
C SER A 81 -0.72 -4.46 -2.84
N LEU A 82 -0.01 -5.38 -2.17
CA LEU A 82 0.58 -5.10 -0.85
C LEU A 82 1.54 -3.90 -0.87
N MET A 83 2.33 -3.75 -1.94
CA MET A 83 3.25 -2.63 -2.10
C MET A 83 2.50 -1.29 -2.26
N ASN A 84 1.35 -1.27 -2.94
CA ASN A 84 0.47 -0.09 -2.96
C ASN A 84 -0.02 0.30 -1.55
N TRP A 85 -0.05 -0.64 -0.61
CA TRP A 85 -0.38 -0.43 0.80
C TRP A 85 0.86 -0.27 1.70
N GLY A 86 2.04 -0.01 1.12
CA GLY A 86 3.27 0.29 1.85
C GLY A 86 4.04 -0.92 2.41
N HIS A 87 3.62 -2.14 2.06
CA HIS A 87 4.20 -3.39 2.55
C HIS A 87 4.79 -4.20 1.38
N ASP A 88 6.10 -4.43 1.37
CA ASP A 88 6.72 -5.35 0.42
C ASP A 88 6.98 -6.70 1.12
N PRO A 89 6.18 -7.74 0.86
CA PRO A 89 6.28 -9.02 1.58
C PRO A 89 7.59 -9.79 1.31
N LEU A 90 8.43 -9.33 0.38
CA LEU A 90 9.76 -9.90 0.10
C LEU A 90 10.91 -9.11 0.74
N LYS A 91 10.62 -7.98 1.39
CA LYS A 91 11.60 -7.10 2.05
C LYS A 91 11.22 -6.72 3.49
N SER A 92 10.19 -7.37 4.04
CA SER A 92 9.62 -7.08 5.37
C SER A 92 10.12 -8.05 6.42
#